data_AF-C5B192-F1
#
_entry.id   AF-C5B192-F1
#
_cell.length_a   1.000
_cell.length_b   1.000
_cell.length_c   1.000
_cell.angle_alpha   90.00
_cell.angle_beta   90.00
_cell.angle_gamma   90.00
#
_symmetry.space_group_name_H-M   'P 1'
#
loop_
_entity.id
_entity.type
_entity.pdbx_description
1 polymer ?
#
loop_
_entity_poly.entity_id
_entity_poly.type
_entity_poly.pdbx_seq_one_letter_code
_entity_poly.pdbx_strand_id
1 'polypeptide(L)'
;MAYGYEADTLVMLCEAVLAARQARKLQPQQLAIAQQCELIMRGLARVGIVALVDEATGYQTVRKRDALAKILEAYISKELLPWAQRFPLEFYEEIYRLHSWDDLDPRDRSKPGYVGKLTNALVYERLPDGVLEQLRAQNPVDLETGKRKFKHHQFLTDEIGNPHLEKHLSKVIGLMQASDTWIEFKKMFRRVFKVQDGDRAGGRGSIRI
;
A
#
# COMPACT_ATOMS: atom_id res chain seq x y z
N MET A 1 -22.18 28.11 2.28
CA MET A 1 -22.67 27.30 1.14
C MET A 1 -21.63 27.43 0.04
N ALA A 2 -21.11 26.34 -0.51
CA ALA A 2 -20.20 26.37 -1.66
C ALA A 2 -21.00 25.96 -2.89
N TYR A 3 -21.05 26.83 -3.91
CA TYR A 3 -21.66 26.53 -5.19
C TYR A 3 -20.56 25.96 -6.10
N GLY A 4 -20.74 24.72 -6.55
CA GLY A 4 -19.89 24.11 -7.57
C GLY A 4 -20.39 24.50 -8.96
N TYR A 5 -19.47 24.68 -9.90
CA TYR A 5 -19.76 24.87 -11.31
C TYR A 5 -19.22 23.69 -12.11
N GLU A 6 -19.82 23.40 -13.26
CA GLU A 6 -19.29 22.39 -14.20
C GLU A 6 -17.89 22.83 -14.68
N ALA A 7 -16.97 21.87 -14.83
CA ALA A 7 -15.56 22.15 -15.11
C ALA A 7 -15.37 22.86 -16.46
N ASP A 8 -16.22 22.51 -17.41
CA ASP A 8 -16.37 23.08 -18.75
C ASP A 8 -16.81 24.55 -18.70
N THR A 9 -17.56 24.97 -17.67
CA THR A 9 -17.89 26.39 -17.47
C THR A 9 -16.64 27.24 -17.23
N LEU A 10 -15.65 26.72 -16.49
CA LEU A 10 -14.39 27.42 -16.26
C LEU A 10 -13.58 27.56 -17.55
N VAL A 11 -13.55 26.52 -18.39
CA VAL A 11 -12.87 26.54 -19.69
C VAL A 11 -13.53 27.57 -20.60
N MET A 12 -14.86 27.53 -20.74
CA MET A 12 -15.62 28.49 -21.54
C MET A 12 -15.40 29.94 -21.08
N LEU A 13 -15.36 30.18 -19.76
CA LEU A 13 -15.07 31.51 -19.22
C LEU A 13 -13.67 31.99 -19.60
N CYS A 14 -12.66 31.12 -19.46
CA CYS A 14 -11.29 31.46 -19.84
C CYS A 14 -11.19 31.77 -21.34
N GLU A 15 -11.83 30.96 -22.19
CA GLU A 15 -11.89 31.19 -23.63
C GLU A 15 -12.57 32.52 -23.98
N ALA A 16 -13.71 32.83 -23.35
CA ALA A 16 -14.43 34.08 -23.57
C ALA A 16 -13.58 35.32 -23.20
N VAL A 17 -12.88 35.28 -22.07
CA VAL A 17 -11.98 36.36 -21.63
C VAL A 17 -10.80 36.50 -22.59
N LEU A 18 -10.20 35.41 -23.04
CA LEU A 18 -9.09 35.43 -23.99
C LEU A 18 -9.51 35.93 -25.38
N ALA A 19 -10.71 35.55 -25.85
CA ALA A 19 -11.29 36.07 -27.10
C ALA A 19 -11.57 37.58 -27.01
N ALA A 20 -12.11 38.06 -25.88
CA ALA A 20 -12.32 39.48 -25.63
C ALA A 20 -10.99 40.26 -25.60
N ARG A 21 -9.93 39.67 -25.03
CA ARG A 21 -8.57 40.24 -25.08
C ARG A 21 -8.08 40.35 -26.52
N GLN A 22 -8.24 39.30 -27.32
CA GLN A 22 -7.79 39.25 -28.71
C GLN A 22 -8.53 40.27 -29.59
N ALA A 23 -9.82 40.48 -29.33
CA ALA A 23 -10.65 41.52 -29.95
C ALA A 23 -10.39 42.94 -29.39
N ARG A 24 -9.44 43.11 -28.46
CA ARG A 24 -9.13 44.38 -27.77
C ARG A 24 -10.34 45.04 -27.08
N LYS A 25 -11.28 44.22 -26.59
CA LYS A 25 -12.49 44.70 -25.89
C LYS A 25 -12.36 44.75 -24.36
N LEU A 26 -11.23 44.29 -23.82
CA LEU A 26 -10.98 44.33 -22.37
C LEU A 26 -10.53 45.73 -21.92
N GLN A 27 -10.98 46.12 -20.73
CA GLN A 27 -10.47 47.31 -20.05
C GLN A 27 -9.07 47.06 -19.45
N PRO A 28 -8.24 48.10 -19.24
CA PRO A 28 -6.89 47.95 -18.68
C PRO A 28 -6.86 47.18 -17.35
N GLN A 29 -7.87 47.37 -16.50
CA GLN A 29 -8.00 46.68 -15.21
C GLN A 29 -8.28 45.17 -15.34
N GLN A 30 -8.80 44.73 -16.49
CA GLN A 30 -9.16 43.32 -16.75
C GLN A 30 -8.01 42.51 -17.37
N LEU A 31 -6.88 43.16 -17.73
CA LEU A 31 -5.75 42.49 -18.36
C LEU A 31 -5.11 41.41 -17.46
N ALA A 32 -5.07 41.66 -16.15
CA ALA A 32 -4.57 40.69 -15.18
C ALA A 32 -5.42 39.41 -15.14
N ILE A 33 -6.74 39.55 -15.28
CA ILE A 33 -7.69 38.41 -15.33
C ILE A 33 -7.41 37.57 -16.58
N ALA A 34 -7.22 38.21 -17.73
CA ALA A 34 -6.92 37.49 -18.97
C ALA A 34 -5.58 36.75 -18.91
N GLN A 35 -4.57 37.30 -18.22
CA GLN A 35 -3.30 36.61 -17.99
C GLN A 35 -3.47 35.37 -17.09
N GLN A 36 -4.34 35.44 -16.07
CA GLN A 36 -4.69 34.29 -15.24
C GLN A 36 -5.44 33.21 -16.04
N CYS A 37 -6.43 33.59 -16.85
CA CYS A 37 -7.14 32.67 -17.75
C CYS A 37 -6.17 31.96 -18.72
N GLU A 38 -5.19 32.69 -19.27
CA GLU A 38 -4.16 32.09 -20.13
C GLU A 38 -3.31 31.06 -19.38
N LEU A 39 -2.89 31.38 -18.16
CA LEU A 39 -2.11 30.45 -17.34
C LEU A 39 -2.89 29.16 -17.05
N ILE A 40 -4.18 29.29 -16.72
CA ILE A 40 -5.09 28.17 -16.49
C ILE A 40 -5.20 27.31 -17.77
N MET A 41 -5.48 27.93 -18.92
CA MET A 41 -5.61 27.21 -20.19
C MET A 41 -4.32 26.49 -20.58
N ARG A 42 -3.15 27.11 -20.36
CA ARG A 42 -1.86 26.46 -20.62
C ARG A 42 -1.60 25.27 -19.69
N GLY A 43 -1.98 25.40 -18.41
CA GLY A 43 -1.91 24.30 -17.45
C GLY A 43 -2.79 23.12 -17.84
N LEU A 44 -4.06 23.40 -18.18
CA LEU A 44 -5.02 22.39 -18.63
C LEU A 44 -4.59 21.73 -19.92
N ALA A 45 -4.11 22.48 -20.91
CA ALA A 45 -3.61 21.93 -22.16
C ALA A 45 -2.43 20.97 -21.94
N ARG A 46 -1.49 21.32 -21.05
CA ARG A 46 -0.38 20.43 -20.69
C ARG A 46 -0.85 19.14 -20.06
N VAL A 47 -1.78 19.20 -19.10
CA VAL A 47 -2.35 18.00 -18.46
C VAL A 47 -3.15 17.17 -19.46
N GLY A 48 -3.95 17.81 -20.30
CA GLY A 48 -4.75 17.17 -21.35
C GLY A 48 -3.90 16.46 -22.39
N ILE A 49 -2.81 17.07 -22.86
CA ILE A 49 -1.86 16.41 -23.77
C ILE A 49 -1.25 15.17 -23.12
N VAL A 50 -0.80 15.27 -21.86
CA VAL A 50 -0.24 14.12 -21.13
C VAL A 50 -1.27 13.00 -20.99
N ALA A 51 -2.52 13.34 -20.67
CA ALA A 51 -3.60 12.37 -20.56
C ALA A 51 -3.95 11.70 -21.90
N LEU A 52 -4.00 12.46 -23.01
CA LEU A 52 -4.28 11.92 -24.34
C LEU A 52 -3.16 11.01 -24.84
N VAL A 53 -1.89 11.39 -24.59
CA VAL A 53 -0.74 10.53 -24.90
C VAL A 53 -0.80 9.26 -24.06
N ASP A 54 -1.15 9.35 -22.78
CA ASP A 54 -1.31 8.18 -21.92
C ASP A 54 -2.46 7.27 -22.37
N GLU A 55 -3.62 7.80 -22.75
CA GLU A 55 -4.75 7.04 -23.29
C GLU A 55 -4.36 6.28 -24.56
N ALA A 56 -3.60 6.93 -25.46
CA ALA A 56 -3.17 6.33 -26.72
C ALA A 56 -2.04 5.28 -26.54
N THR A 57 -1.22 5.40 -25.50
CA THR A 57 -0.02 4.56 -25.30
C THR A 57 -0.12 3.57 -24.14
N GLY A 58 -1.05 3.79 -23.21
CA GLY A 58 -1.13 3.06 -21.93
C GLY A 58 0.10 3.23 -21.03
N TYR A 59 0.93 4.27 -21.22
CA TYR A 59 2.25 4.40 -20.61
C TYR A 59 2.24 4.25 -19.08
N GLN A 60 1.31 4.89 -18.36
CA GLN A 60 1.22 4.77 -16.90
C GLN A 60 0.90 3.35 -16.46
N THR A 61 0.04 2.63 -17.19
CA THR A 61 -0.32 1.24 -16.89
C THR A 61 0.87 0.32 -17.11
N VAL A 62 1.56 0.45 -18.25
CA VAL A 62 2.77 -0.33 -18.56
C VAL A 62 3.85 -0.05 -17.52
N ARG A 63 4.13 1.23 -17.22
CA ARG A 63 5.12 1.63 -16.22
C ARG A 63 4.81 1.07 -14.82
N LYS A 64 3.55 1.08 -14.38
CA LYS A 64 3.11 0.48 -13.11
C LYS A 64 3.31 -1.03 -13.11
N ARG A 65 2.96 -1.70 -14.21
CA ARG A 65 3.16 -3.15 -14.38
C ARG A 65 4.64 -3.52 -14.32
N ASP A 66 5.50 -2.77 -15.01
CA ASP A 66 6.95 -3.00 -15.01
C ASP A 66 7.57 -2.78 -13.63
N ALA A 67 7.12 -1.74 -12.92
CA ALA A 67 7.55 -1.48 -11.54
C ALA A 67 7.15 -2.62 -10.60
N LEU A 68 5.91 -3.11 -10.70
CA LEU A 68 5.44 -4.25 -9.92
C LEU A 68 6.22 -5.52 -10.27
N ALA A 69 6.44 -5.80 -11.55
CA ALA A 69 7.20 -6.97 -12.00
C ALA A 69 8.61 -6.99 -11.40
N LYS A 70 9.30 -5.84 -11.37
CA LYS A 70 10.62 -5.71 -10.74
C LYS A 70 10.59 -5.96 -9.23
N ILE A 71 9.55 -5.49 -8.53
CA ILE A 71 9.37 -5.77 -7.10
C ILE A 71 9.17 -7.28 -6.88
N LEU A 72 8.28 -7.90 -7.65
CA LEU A 72 8.00 -9.32 -7.52
C LEU A 72 9.22 -10.17 -7.84
N GLU A 73 9.98 -9.84 -8.89
CA GLU A 73 11.22 -10.53 -9.24
C GLU A 73 12.27 -10.43 -8.13
N ALA A 74 12.38 -9.26 -7.48
CA ALA A 74 13.30 -9.08 -6.38
C ALA A 74 12.87 -9.86 -5.12
N TYR A 75 11.56 -9.97 -4.85
CA TYR A 75 11.05 -10.53 -3.59
C TYR A 75 10.69 -12.02 -3.66
N ILE A 76 10.29 -12.53 -4.80
CA ILE A 76 9.71 -13.87 -4.96
C ILE A 76 10.74 -14.79 -5.59
N SER A 77 11.09 -15.84 -4.85
CA SER A 77 11.99 -16.88 -5.36
C SER A 77 11.33 -17.66 -6.50
N LYS A 78 12.14 -18.03 -7.51
CA LYS A 78 11.72 -18.90 -8.61
C LYS A 78 11.50 -20.35 -8.15
N GLU A 79 12.18 -20.73 -7.08
CA GLU A 79 12.14 -22.07 -6.51
C GLU A 79 11.77 -22.02 -5.03
N LEU A 80 11.20 -23.10 -4.52
CA LEU A 80 10.91 -23.23 -3.10
C LEU A 80 12.23 -23.39 -2.32
N LEU A 81 12.52 -22.45 -1.44
CA LEU A 81 13.70 -22.52 -0.59
C LEU A 81 13.50 -23.54 0.55
N PRO A 82 14.57 -24.16 1.06
CA PRO A 82 14.51 -25.01 2.24
C PRO A 82 13.89 -24.30 3.44
N TRP A 83 13.22 -25.06 4.31
CA TRP A 83 12.68 -24.50 5.53
C TRP A 83 13.82 -23.99 6.42
N ALA A 84 13.77 -22.70 6.75
CA ALA A 84 14.57 -22.06 7.78
C ALA A 84 13.65 -21.29 8.72
N GLN A 85 13.99 -21.23 10.01
CA GLN A 85 13.25 -20.41 10.97
C GLN A 85 13.46 -18.93 10.64
N ARG A 86 12.38 -18.23 10.27
CA ARG A 86 12.40 -16.79 9.96
C ARG A 86 11.67 -15.93 10.99
N PHE A 87 10.75 -16.52 11.75
CA PHE A 87 10.01 -15.83 12.80
C PHE A 87 10.68 -16.16 14.14
N PRO A 88 11.30 -15.16 14.81
CA PRO A 88 11.89 -15.34 16.12
C PRO A 88 10.80 -15.62 17.17
N LEU A 89 11.18 -16.29 18.26
CA LEU A 89 10.21 -16.67 19.30
C LEU A 89 9.64 -15.43 19.99
N GLU A 90 10.48 -14.41 20.16
CA GLU A 90 10.21 -13.10 20.73
C GLU A 90 9.01 -12.43 20.07
N PHE A 91 8.83 -12.61 18.75
CA PHE A 91 7.65 -12.11 18.05
C PHE A 91 6.34 -12.69 18.60
N TYR A 92 6.33 -13.97 18.95
CA TYR A 92 5.16 -14.63 19.51
C TYR A 92 5.00 -14.34 21.00
N GLU A 93 6.11 -14.28 21.76
CA GLU A 93 6.09 -13.91 23.18
C GLU A 93 5.46 -12.52 23.37
N GLU A 94 5.86 -11.54 22.54
CA GLU A 94 5.30 -10.18 22.58
C GLU A 94 3.81 -10.13 22.19
N ILE A 95 3.37 -10.95 21.22
CA ILE A 95 1.94 -11.05 20.88
C ILE A 95 1.14 -11.55 22.10
N TYR A 96 1.62 -12.60 22.76
CA TYR A 96 0.91 -13.22 23.88
C TYR A 96 0.87 -12.25 25.08
N ARG A 97 1.98 -11.60 25.38
CA ARG A 97 2.08 -10.56 26.41
C ARG A 97 1.07 -9.44 26.20
N LEU A 98 1.03 -8.86 25.00
CA LEU A 98 0.13 -7.74 24.69
C LEU A 98 -1.37 -8.13 24.67
N HIS A 99 -1.68 -9.42 24.58
CA HIS A 99 -3.05 -9.94 24.64
C HIS A 99 -3.41 -10.55 26.00
N SER A 100 -2.50 -10.53 26.98
CA SER A 100 -2.69 -11.14 28.30
C SER A 100 -3.09 -12.61 28.24
N TRP A 101 -2.43 -13.39 27.37
CA TRP A 101 -2.61 -14.84 27.26
C TRP A 101 -1.63 -15.60 28.15
N ASP A 102 -1.72 -15.34 29.45
CA ASP A 102 -0.76 -15.85 30.45
C ASP A 102 -0.84 -17.38 30.66
N ASP A 103 -1.94 -17.99 30.22
CA ASP A 103 -2.22 -19.43 30.31
C ASP A 103 -1.74 -20.24 29.10
N LEU A 104 -1.20 -19.59 28.06
CA LEU A 104 -0.74 -20.23 26.83
C LEU A 104 0.78 -20.10 26.66
N ASP A 105 1.45 -21.17 26.21
CA ASP A 105 2.88 -21.12 25.92
C ASP A 105 3.15 -20.66 24.46
N PRO A 106 3.85 -19.52 24.25
CA PRO A 106 4.25 -19.09 22.91
C PRO A 106 5.22 -20.06 22.21
N ARG A 107 5.84 -21.01 22.91
CA ARG A 107 6.68 -22.07 22.33
C ARG A 107 5.88 -23.21 21.72
N ASP A 108 4.60 -23.33 22.06
CA ASP A 108 3.76 -24.41 21.57
C ASP A 108 3.66 -24.42 20.05
N ARG A 109 3.70 -25.63 19.48
CA ARG A 109 3.53 -25.84 18.04
C ARG A 109 2.13 -25.43 17.57
N SER A 110 1.13 -25.60 18.42
CA SER A 110 -0.28 -25.27 18.13
C SER A 110 -0.66 -23.95 18.77
N LYS A 111 -0.41 -22.85 18.05
CA LYS A 111 -0.81 -21.51 18.50
C LYS A 111 -2.30 -21.25 18.23
N PRO A 112 -2.96 -20.33 18.98
CA PRO A 112 -4.32 -19.90 18.67
C PRO A 112 -4.44 -19.46 17.21
N GLY A 113 -5.54 -19.82 16.53
CA GLY A 113 -5.75 -19.45 15.13
C GLY A 113 -5.72 -17.94 14.88
N TYR A 114 -6.01 -17.14 15.91
CA TYR A 114 -5.90 -15.68 15.88
C TYR A 114 -4.45 -15.20 15.63
N VAL A 115 -3.44 -15.91 16.13
CA VAL A 115 -2.01 -15.57 15.90
C VAL A 115 -1.69 -15.59 14.42
N GLY A 116 -2.19 -16.57 13.66
CA GLY A 116 -1.98 -16.62 12.22
C GLY A 116 -2.59 -15.42 11.48
N LYS A 117 -3.73 -14.90 11.96
CA LYS A 117 -4.34 -13.69 11.42
C LYS A 117 -3.51 -12.44 11.76
N LEU A 118 -3.00 -12.35 12.99
CA LEU A 118 -2.10 -11.28 13.41
C LEU A 118 -0.80 -11.29 12.60
N THR A 119 -0.17 -12.46 12.39
CA THR A 119 1.02 -12.58 11.55
C THR A 119 0.76 -12.06 10.13
N ASN A 120 -0.39 -12.37 9.54
CA ASN A 120 -0.74 -11.82 8.23
C ASN A 120 -0.87 -10.29 8.28
N ALA A 121 -1.65 -9.75 9.22
CA ALA A 121 -1.95 -8.32 9.26
C ALA A 121 -0.76 -7.43 9.66
N LEU A 122 0.13 -7.95 10.52
CA LEU A 122 1.31 -7.24 11.01
C LEU A 122 2.53 -7.38 10.09
N VAL A 123 2.62 -8.47 9.33
CA VAL A 123 3.85 -8.82 8.60
C VAL A 123 3.59 -8.94 7.11
N TYR A 124 2.82 -9.95 6.69
CA TYR A 124 2.67 -10.24 5.26
C TYR A 124 1.90 -9.16 4.49
N GLU A 125 0.86 -8.56 5.10
CA GLU A 125 0.12 -7.43 4.52
C GLU A 125 0.93 -6.12 4.51
N ARG A 126 2.14 -6.12 5.06
CA ARG A 126 3.06 -4.97 5.08
C ARG A 126 4.25 -5.16 4.16
N LEU A 127 4.29 -6.26 3.43
CA LEU A 127 5.22 -6.42 2.30
C LEU A 127 4.80 -5.49 1.16
N PRO A 128 5.70 -5.17 0.22
CA PRO A 128 5.36 -4.36 -0.95
C PRO A 128 4.15 -4.91 -1.71
N ASP A 129 3.41 -4.00 -2.35
CA ASP A 129 2.19 -4.32 -3.09
C ASP A 129 2.36 -5.50 -4.04
N GLY A 130 1.41 -6.43 -4.03
CA GLY A 130 1.38 -7.62 -4.88
C GLY A 130 2.23 -8.80 -4.40
N VAL A 131 3.14 -8.60 -3.44
CA VAL A 131 3.98 -9.70 -2.93
C VAL A 131 3.13 -10.74 -2.21
N LEU A 132 2.20 -10.33 -1.34
CA LEU A 132 1.34 -11.27 -0.61
C LEU A 132 0.40 -12.04 -1.55
N GLU A 133 -0.13 -11.39 -2.56
CA GLU A 133 -0.98 -11.97 -3.60
C GLU A 133 -0.22 -13.05 -4.36
N GLN A 134 1.02 -12.75 -4.75
CA GLN A 134 1.89 -13.72 -5.42
C GLN A 134 2.26 -14.89 -4.51
N LEU A 135 2.56 -14.64 -3.22
CA LEU A 135 2.79 -15.69 -2.23
C LEU A 135 1.57 -16.59 -2.02
N ARG A 136 0.37 -16.03 -2.04
CA ARG A 136 -0.90 -16.77 -1.93
C ARG A 136 -1.16 -17.63 -3.16
N ALA A 137 -0.79 -17.14 -4.34
CA ALA A 137 -0.89 -17.88 -5.59
C ALA A 137 0.10 -19.05 -5.67
N GLN A 138 1.36 -18.85 -5.25
CA GLN A 138 2.38 -19.91 -5.26
C GLN A 138 2.19 -20.96 -4.16
N ASN A 139 1.57 -20.58 -3.05
CA ASN A 139 1.35 -21.48 -1.92
C ASN A 139 -0.13 -21.55 -1.55
N PRO A 140 -1.02 -22.05 -2.43
CA PRO A 140 -2.48 -21.99 -2.23
C PRO A 140 -2.93 -22.75 -0.98
N VAL A 141 -4.13 -22.41 -0.50
CA VAL A 141 -4.79 -23.17 0.58
C VAL A 141 -5.38 -24.42 -0.07
N ASP A 142 -5.06 -25.57 0.51
CA ASP A 142 -5.65 -26.84 0.14
C ASP A 142 -7.15 -26.86 0.52
N LEU A 143 -8.02 -27.23 -0.43
CA LEU A 143 -9.46 -27.12 -0.28
C LEU A 143 -10.05 -28.14 0.68
N GLU A 144 -9.41 -29.29 0.86
CA GLU A 144 -9.89 -30.37 1.73
C GLU A 144 -9.45 -30.14 3.18
N THR A 145 -8.19 -29.78 3.37
CA THR A 145 -7.57 -29.63 4.69
C THR A 145 -7.64 -28.21 5.24
N GLY A 146 -7.92 -27.20 4.39
CA GLY A 146 -7.94 -25.79 4.76
C GLY A 146 -6.56 -25.22 5.13
N LYS A 147 -5.47 -25.94 4.84
CA LYS A 147 -4.10 -25.58 5.23
C LYS A 147 -3.24 -25.30 4.00
N ARG A 148 -2.17 -24.52 4.18
CA ARG A 148 -1.13 -24.35 3.16
C ARG A 148 -0.07 -25.43 3.33
N LYS A 149 0.42 -25.97 2.21
CA LYS A 149 1.46 -27.02 2.19
C LYS A 149 2.78 -26.52 2.75
N PHE A 150 3.16 -25.29 2.39
CA PHE A 150 4.43 -24.68 2.78
C PHE A 150 4.22 -23.38 3.56
N LYS A 151 5.31 -22.75 4.00
CA LYS A 151 5.28 -21.42 4.63
C LYS A 151 5.63 -20.35 3.61
N HIS A 152 4.98 -19.19 3.67
CA HIS A 152 5.20 -18.12 2.69
C HIS A 152 6.65 -17.63 2.62
N HIS A 153 7.37 -17.58 3.74
CA HIS A 153 8.78 -17.18 3.75
C HIS A 153 9.71 -18.13 2.96
N GLN A 154 9.29 -19.35 2.61
CA GLN A 154 10.06 -20.24 1.73
C GLN A 154 10.02 -19.83 0.26
N PHE A 155 9.12 -18.92 -0.10
CA PHE A 155 8.99 -18.37 -1.46
C PHE A 155 9.58 -16.96 -1.57
N LEU A 156 10.20 -16.46 -0.51
CA LEU A 156 10.91 -15.18 -0.54
C LEU A 156 12.36 -15.41 -0.94
N THR A 157 12.92 -14.52 -1.76
CA THR A 157 14.35 -14.56 -2.12
C THR A 157 15.26 -14.39 -0.91
N ASP A 158 16.46 -14.95 -0.95
CA ASP A 158 17.45 -14.80 0.13
C ASP A 158 18.18 -13.45 0.07
N GLU A 159 18.20 -12.81 -1.09
CA GLU A 159 18.90 -11.54 -1.31
C GLU A 159 18.09 -10.33 -0.82
N ILE A 160 16.77 -10.33 -1.02
CA ILE A 160 15.91 -9.18 -0.74
C ILE A 160 14.71 -9.55 0.12
N GLY A 161 13.95 -10.58 -0.25
CA GLY A 161 12.67 -10.90 0.39
C GLY A 161 12.82 -11.29 1.86
N ASN A 162 13.65 -12.30 2.17
CA ASN A 162 13.93 -12.74 3.53
C ASN A 162 14.64 -11.67 4.38
N PRO A 163 15.70 -10.99 3.89
CA PRO A 163 16.32 -9.89 4.65
C PRO A 163 15.36 -8.72 4.94
N HIS A 164 14.46 -8.39 4.02
CA HIS A 164 13.43 -7.37 4.26
C HIS A 164 12.42 -7.83 5.33
N LEU A 165 11.97 -9.09 5.25
CA LEU A 165 11.09 -9.70 6.25
C LEU A 165 11.70 -9.64 7.66
N GLU A 166 12.99 -9.96 7.79
CA GLU A 166 13.70 -9.93 9.07
C GLU A 166 13.81 -8.50 9.65
N LYS A 167 14.16 -7.52 8.83
CA LYS A 167 14.20 -6.10 9.23
C LYS A 167 12.81 -5.61 9.67
N HIS A 168 11.77 -6.02 8.95
CA HIS A 168 10.39 -5.71 9.31
C HIS A 168 10.02 -6.32 10.66
N LEU A 169 10.30 -7.62 10.86
CA LEU A 169 10.04 -8.31 12.14
C LEU A 169 10.75 -7.63 13.30
N SER A 170 12.03 -7.31 13.16
CA SER A 170 12.83 -6.61 14.18
C SER A 170 12.17 -5.28 14.60
N LYS A 171 11.67 -4.53 13.61
CA LYS A 171 10.97 -3.27 13.85
C LYS A 171 9.63 -3.47 14.56
N VAL A 172 8.85 -4.48 14.16
CA VAL A 172 7.57 -4.80 14.80
C VAL A 172 7.78 -5.24 16.25
N ILE A 173 8.76 -6.11 16.50
CA ILE A 173 9.11 -6.58 17.85
C ILE A 173 9.53 -5.40 18.73
N GLY A 174 10.40 -4.52 18.24
CA GLY A 174 10.80 -3.33 19.00
C GLY A 174 9.65 -2.40 19.36
N LEU A 175 8.64 -2.28 18.48
CA LEU A 175 7.41 -1.53 18.80
C LEU A 175 6.55 -2.25 19.83
N MET A 176 6.45 -3.59 19.76
CA MET A 176 5.72 -4.36 20.77
C MET A 176 6.37 -4.20 22.15
N GLN A 177 7.69 -4.39 22.23
CA GLN A 177 8.48 -4.24 23.46
C GLN A 177 8.37 -2.84 24.08
N ALA A 178 8.28 -1.81 23.25
CA ALA A 178 8.11 -0.43 23.70
C ALA A 178 6.67 -0.08 24.12
N SER A 179 5.73 -1.03 24.03
CA SER A 179 4.31 -0.81 24.34
C SER A 179 3.88 -1.66 25.55
N ASP A 180 3.11 -1.04 26.44
CA ASP A 180 2.52 -1.73 27.60
C ASP A 180 1.21 -2.44 27.24
N THR A 181 0.50 -1.92 26.23
CA THR A 181 -0.82 -2.44 25.84
C THR A 181 -0.94 -2.62 24.33
N TRP A 182 -1.84 -3.53 23.91
CA TRP A 182 -2.16 -3.73 22.49
C TRP A 182 -2.67 -2.45 21.80
N ILE A 183 -3.38 -1.59 22.54
CA ILE A 183 -3.92 -0.33 22.00
C ILE A 183 -2.79 0.63 21.66
N GLU A 184 -1.82 0.77 22.56
CA GLU A 184 -0.63 1.59 22.36
C GLU A 184 0.21 1.07 21.19
N PHE A 185 0.47 -0.24 21.17
CA PHE A 185 1.19 -0.89 20.08
C PHE A 185 0.54 -0.58 18.72
N LYS A 186 -0.78 -0.78 18.58
CA LYS A 186 -1.50 -0.49 17.33
C LYS A 186 -1.35 0.97 16.92
N LYS A 187 -1.42 1.92 17.86
CA LYS A 187 -1.25 3.35 17.58
C LYS A 187 0.17 3.64 17.05
N MET A 188 1.20 3.10 17.70
CA MET A 188 2.59 3.26 17.27
C MET A 188 2.84 2.59 15.92
N PHE A 189 2.34 1.37 15.74
CA PHE A 189 2.44 0.59 14.50
C PHE A 189 1.83 1.36 13.32
N ARG A 190 0.58 1.82 13.45
CA ARG A 190 -0.08 2.61 12.38
C ARG A 190 0.72 3.86 12.01
N ARG A 191 1.24 4.57 13.01
CA ARG A 191 2.06 5.77 12.78
C ARG A 191 3.36 5.44 12.04
N VAL A 192 4.05 4.39 12.46
CA VAL A 192 5.38 4.02 11.95
C VAL A 192 5.32 3.38 10.57
N PHE A 193 4.28 2.60 10.29
CA PHE A 193 4.06 1.93 9.01
C PHE A 193 3.09 2.68 8.09
N LYS A 194 2.62 3.87 8.50
CA LYS A 194 1.70 4.74 7.73
C LYS A 194 0.46 4.00 7.22
N VAL A 195 -0.10 3.12 8.05
CA VAL A 195 -1.30 2.35 7.71
C VAL A 195 -2.49 3.30 7.66
N GLN A 196 -3.14 3.44 6.49
CA GLN A 196 -4.29 4.33 6.34
C GLN A 196 -5.57 3.68 6.87
N ASP A 197 -6.49 4.50 7.40
CA ASP A 197 -7.84 4.05 7.72
C ASP A 197 -8.60 3.75 6.42
N GLY A 198 -8.60 2.48 6.01
CA GLY A 198 -9.20 2.03 4.75
C GLY A 198 -8.28 1.16 3.90
N ASP A 199 -6.99 1.04 4.25
CA ASP A 199 -6.12 0.03 3.66
C ASP A 199 -6.72 -1.34 3.95
N ARG A 200 -7.25 -1.94 2.89
CA ARG A 200 -8.16 -3.08 2.89
C ARG A 200 -7.66 -4.15 3.85
N ALA A 201 -8.57 -4.65 4.68
CA ALA A 201 -8.45 -5.99 5.23
C ALA A 201 -8.15 -6.94 4.05
N GLY A 202 -6.89 -7.35 3.91
CA GLY A 202 -6.35 -8.02 2.73
C GLY A 202 -6.87 -9.44 2.62
N GLY A 203 -8.11 -9.60 2.19
CA GLY A 203 -8.77 -10.89 1.97
C GLY A 203 -9.46 -11.49 3.21
N ARG A 204 -10.16 -12.60 2.98
CA ARG A 204 -10.96 -13.34 3.97
C ARG A 204 -10.10 -13.65 5.21
N GLY A 205 -10.45 -13.07 6.37
CA GLY A 205 -9.78 -13.34 7.65
C GLY A 205 -8.73 -12.31 8.10
N SER A 206 -8.54 -11.20 7.38
CA SER A 206 -7.68 -10.10 7.80
C SER A 206 -8.27 -9.31 8.98
N ILE A 207 -7.41 -8.82 9.87
CA ILE A 207 -7.78 -8.07 11.09
C ILE A 207 -7.31 -6.63 10.93
N ARG A 208 -8.15 -5.69 11.38
CA ARG A 208 -7.80 -4.27 11.40
C ARG A 208 -6.76 -4.01 12.50
N ILE A 209 -5.53 -3.75 12.08
CA ILE A 209 -4.42 -3.29 12.94
C ILE A 209 -4.52 -1.81 13.20
#